data_AF-A0A8T5L9M0-F1
#
_entry.id   AF-A0A8T5L9M0-F1
#
_cell.length_a   1.000
_cell.length_b   1.000
_cell.length_c   1.000
_cell.angle_alpha   90.00
_cell.angle_beta   90.00
_cell.angle_gamma   90.00
#
_symmetry.space_group_name_H-M   'P 1'
#
loop_
_entity.id
_entity.type
_entity.pdbx_description
1 polymer ?
#
loop_
_entity_poly.entity_id
_entity_poly.type
_entity_poly.pdbx_seq_one_letter_code
_entity_poly.pdbx_strand_id
1 'polypeptide(L)'
;MNTGFDMRRMPMRRPPMEPPNGSMIQRYPPQYPPNYPPQYGQPPRSYKKWFFIGGFLVLVVLVLLFFFMGGKKISAEDLVSGTNVDLGKDKSVKMEIKDEEHKLTVEFVNTDSVDIIVESSPQRGRILLNEEEKFDIDSDNIYDLKVKLEGISEGKANLNLKKISEALCSENWGCTNWTRCLNGTQSRLCTDSNRCRTTDNKPSEVQSCTTVPTCQQGDGCLNTCTLGDLDCTCTEQNGTICATNQGCSASVINSSNSNKCCIGECVDTNPIGFTEICLSFDGPCFNMTDFYQVYPGCCNLNATVNVSGTIYPECNLVLNYTDTITNCSNIPCPNCTIGVQECMSTQWDGSYASYCGDCILDSSCSGNYTCQEHLCS
;
A
#
# COMPACT_ATOMS: atom_id res chain seq x y z
N MET A 1 -12.20 -8.72 -38.13
CA MET A 1 -10.83 -9.24 -38.00
C MET A 1 -10.42 -9.06 -36.56
N ASN A 2 -10.53 -10.15 -35.79
CA ASN A 2 -10.27 -10.20 -34.35
C ASN A 2 -8.85 -10.75 -34.14
N THR A 3 -8.01 -10.07 -33.36
CA THR A 3 -6.75 -10.61 -32.89
C THR A 3 -6.79 -10.72 -31.37
N GLY A 4 -7.12 -11.92 -30.88
CA GLY A 4 -7.02 -12.29 -29.49
C GLY A 4 -5.56 -12.52 -29.09
N PHE A 5 -5.13 -11.87 -28.01
CA PHE A 5 -3.84 -12.10 -27.37
C PHE A 5 -4.01 -13.15 -26.27
N ASP A 6 -3.43 -14.33 -26.50
CA ASP A 6 -3.37 -15.49 -25.61
C ASP A 6 -2.24 -15.27 -24.58
N MET A 7 -2.56 -14.96 -23.33
CA MET A 7 -1.60 -14.92 -22.22
C MET A 7 -1.50 -16.30 -21.56
N ARG A 8 -0.55 -17.13 -22.03
CA ARG A 8 -0.15 -18.36 -21.32
C ARG A 8 1.00 -18.10 -20.37
N ARG A 9 0.72 -18.38 -19.09
CA ARG A 9 1.59 -19.00 -18.07
C ARG A 9 3.00 -18.43 -17.91
N MET A 10 3.16 -17.51 -16.97
CA MET A 10 4.43 -17.30 -16.28
C MET A 10 4.64 -18.41 -15.22
N PRO A 11 5.85 -18.99 -15.09
CA PRO A 11 6.15 -19.95 -14.04
C PRO A 11 6.29 -19.27 -12.68
N MET A 12 5.64 -19.83 -11.66
CA MET A 12 5.78 -19.44 -10.26
C MET A 12 7.26 -19.54 -9.83
N ARG A 13 7.77 -18.46 -9.24
CA ARG A 13 9.05 -18.46 -8.52
C ARG A 13 8.94 -19.40 -7.31
N ARG A 14 9.90 -20.31 -7.19
CA ARG A 14 10.03 -21.22 -6.04
C ARG A 14 10.32 -20.43 -4.77
N PRO A 15 9.78 -20.84 -3.60
CA PRO A 15 10.21 -20.30 -2.32
C PRO A 15 11.67 -20.69 -2.02
N PRO A 16 12.38 -19.89 -1.20
CA PRO A 16 13.73 -20.23 -0.76
C PRO A 16 13.70 -21.51 0.09
N MET A 17 14.49 -22.50 -0.32
CA MET A 17 14.75 -23.70 0.47
C MET A 17 15.57 -23.31 1.71
N GLU A 18 15.05 -23.65 2.89
CA GLU A 18 15.81 -23.68 4.14
C GLU A 18 17.03 -24.62 3.99
N PRO A 19 18.20 -24.24 4.54
CA PRO A 19 19.33 -25.15 4.59
C PRO A 19 19.05 -26.31 5.56
N PRO A 20 19.41 -27.55 5.21
CA PRO A 20 19.27 -28.69 6.12
C PRO A 20 20.14 -28.49 7.35
N ASN A 21 19.53 -28.77 8.50
CA ASN A 21 20.13 -28.83 9.82
C ASN A 21 21.24 -29.91 9.82
N GLY A 22 22.45 -29.50 9.45
CA GLY A 22 23.64 -30.32 9.40
C GLY A 22 24.21 -30.51 10.80
N SER A 23 24.10 -31.73 11.31
CA SER A 23 24.69 -32.19 12.54
C SER A 23 26.19 -31.84 12.64
N MET A 24 26.56 -31.16 13.72
CA MET A 24 27.95 -30.97 14.11
C MET A 24 28.62 -32.33 14.36
N ILE A 25 29.35 -32.84 13.38
CA ILE A 25 30.39 -33.84 13.63
C ILE A 25 31.56 -33.07 14.26
N GLN A 26 31.67 -33.14 15.59
CA GLN A 26 32.89 -32.81 16.32
C GLN A 26 34.02 -33.71 15.80
N ARG A 27 34.85 -33.18 14.88
CA ARG A 27 36.17 -33.74 14.64
C ARG A 27 37.08 -33.24 15.75
N TYR A 28 37.44 -34.16 16.64
CA TYR A 28 38.51 -33.96 17.61
C TYR A 28 39.79 -33.47 16.91
N PRO A 29 40.52 -32.51 17.48
CA PRO A 29 41.81 -32.10 16.96
C PRO A 29 42.80 -33.28 17.03
N PRO A 30 43.72 -33.41 16.05
CA PRO A 30 44.78 -34.40 16.12
C PRO A 30 45.65 -34.12 17.35
N GLN A 31 45.79 -35.13 18.22
CA GLN A 31 46.74 -35.08 19.31
C GLN A 31 48.16 -35.08 18.72
N TYR A 32 48.86 -33.96 18.92
CA TYR A 32 50.29 -33.87 18.63
C TYR A 32 51.05 -34.83 19.56
N PRO A 33 52.07 -35.55 19.06
CA PRO A 33 52.93 -36.37 19.90
C PRO A 33 53.67 -35.50 20.92
N PRO A 34 54.00 -36.05 22.11
CA PRO A 34 54.76 -35.33 23.13
C PRO A 34 56.12 -34.90 22.55
N ASN A 35 56.32 -33.60 22.49
CA ASN A 35 57.54 -32.96 22.04
C ASN A 35 58.64 -33.26 23.07
N TYR A 36 59.57 -34.14 22.75
CA TYR A 36 60.76 -34.36 23.56
C TYR A 36 61.59 -33.08 23.58
N PRO A 37 62.03 -32.59 24.76
CA PRO A 37 62.89 -31.43 24.82
C PRO A 37 64.23 -31.74 24.13
N PRO A 38 64.73 -30.87 23.24
CA PRO A 38 66.07 -31.01 22.70
C PRO A 38 67.09 -30.89 23.85
N GLN A 39 67.95 -31.89 24.01
CA GLN A 39 69.07 -31.84 24.93
C GLN A 39 70.11 -30.83 24.41
N TYR A 40 70.13 -29.66 25.03
CA TYR A 40 71.16 -28.66 24.80
C TYR A 40 72.49 -29.15 25.40
N GLY A 41 73.44 -29.48 24.51
CA GLY A 41 74.83 -29.69 24.88
C GLY A 41 75.39 -28.45 25.57
N GLN A 42 76.06 -28.65 26.70
CA GLN A 42 76.68 -27.57 27.47
C GLN A 42 77.77 -26.89 26.64
N PRO A 43 77.76 -25.55 26.51
CA PRO A 43 78.83 -24.84 25.83
C PRO A 43 80.11 -24.83 26.68
N PRO A 44 81.30 -24.93 26.05
CA PRO A 44 82.57 -24.89 26.75
C PRO A 44 82.80 -23.53 27.43
N ARG A 45 83.20 -23.60 28.70
CA ARG A 45 83.59 -22.47 29.55
C ARG A 45 84.90 -21.86 29.05
N SER A 46 84.86 -20.83 28.20
CA SER A 46 85.94 -19.82 28.14
C SER A 46 85.58 -18.61 27.27
N TYR A 47 84.75 -17.69 27.78
CA TYR A 47 84.76 -16.32 27.27
C TYR A 47 84.37 -15.34 28.38
N LYS A 48 85.37 -14.78 29.06
CA LYS A 48 85.16 -13.79 30.14
C LYS A 48 85.79 -12.43 29.84
N LYS A 49 86.05 -12.10 28.56
CA LYS A 49 86.63 -10.79 28.18
C LYS A 49 86.02 -10.10 26.95
N TRP A 50 85.00 -10.65 26.30
CA TRP A 50 84.31 -10.00 25.15
C TRP A 50 82.92 -9.41 25.48
N PHE A 51 82.45 -9.54 26.72
CA PHE A 51 81.09 -9.16 27.12
C PHE A 51 80.79 -7.65 27.13
N PHE A 52 81.80 -6.79 27.11
CA PHE A 52 81.59 -5.34 27.19
C PHE A 52 81.34 -4.67 25.83
N ILE A 53 81.75 -5.27 24.71
CA ILE A 53 81.59 -4.67 23.37
C ILE A 53 80.27 -5.13 22.71
N GLY A 54 79.87 -6.39 22.90
CA GLY A 54 78.62 -6.92 22.33
C GLY A 54 77.35 -6.32 22.96
N GLY A 55 77.37 -6.01 24.25
CA GLY A 55 76.23 -5.37 24.93
C GLY A 55 75.94 -3.97 24.42
N PHE A 56 76.98 -3.19 24.10
CA PHE A 56 76.82 -1.85 23.55
C PHE A 56 76.25 -1.88 22.13
N LEU A 57 76.68 -2.83 21.30
CA LEU A 57 76.14 -3.01 19.95
C LEU A 57 74.66 -3.44 19.95
N VAL A 58 74.27 -4.34 20.86
CA VAL A 58 72.86 -4.72 21.03
C VAL A 58 72.03 -3.56 21.57
N LEU A 59 72.56 -2.76 22.51
CA LEU A 59 71.88 -1.58 23.02
C LEU A 59 71.74 -0.49 21.92
N VAL A 60 72.77 -0.26 21.12
CA VAL A 60 72.72 0.68 19.98
C VAL A 60 71.72 0.19 18.92
N VAL A 61 71.68 -1.11 18.62
CA VAL A 61 70.68 -1.67 17.71
C VAL A 61 69.27 -1.56 18.29
N LEU A 62 69.06 -1.81 19.59
CA LEU A 62 67.77 -1.64 20.24
C LEU A 62 67.33 -0.17 20.31
N VAL A 63 68.25 0.76 20.56
CA VAL A 63 68.00 2.20 20.54
C VAL A 63 67.69 2.66 19.12
N LEU A 64 68.44 2.21 18.12
CA LEU A 64 68.15 2.48 16.71
C LEU A 64 66.80 1.88 16.29
N LEU A 65 66.49 0.64 16.70
CA LEU A 65 65.18 0.04 16.46
C LEU A 65 64.05 0.82 17.16
N PHE A 66 64.29 1.37 18.35
CA PHE A 66 63.35 2.27 19.02
C PHE A 66 63.16 3.59 18.26
N PHE A 67 64.24 4.18 17.73
CA PHE A 67 64.17 5.39 16.90
C PHE A 67 63.51 5.14 15.54
N PHE A 68 63.67 3.95 14.95
CA PHE A 68 63.04 3.59 13.68
C PHE A 68 61.56 3.15 13.81
N MET A 69 61.11 2.81 15.02
CA MET A 69 59.71 2.43 15.26
C MET A 69 58.81 3.60 15.70
N GLY A 70 59.37 4.80 15.93
CA GLY A 70 58.60 6.02 16.13
C GLY A 70 57.97 6.48 14.81
N GLY A 71 56.80 5.95 14.46
CA GLY A 71 56.01 6.45 13.33
C GLY A 71 55.84 7.98 13.44
N LYS A 72 55.95 8.68 12.30
CA LYS A 72 55.79 10.15 12.23
C LYS A 72 54.46 10.54 12.89
N LYS A 73 54.54 11.23 14.03
CA LYS A 73 53.40 11.84 14.70
C LYS A 73 53.19 13.24 14.09
N ILE A 74 51.96 13.55 13.71
CA ILE A 74 51.58 14.89 13.23
C ILE A 74 51.19 15.74 14.44
N SER A 75 51.77 16.94 14.58
CA SER A 75 51.42 17.86 15.66
C SER A 75 50.10 18.58 15.40
N ALA A 76 49.50 19.14 16.45
CA ALA A 76 48.29 19.93 16.34
C ALA A 76 48.48 21.15 15.42
N GLU A 77 49.65 21.79 15.45
CA GLU A 77 49.97 22.95 14.60
C GLU A 77 49.99 22.58 13.12
N ASP A 78 50.62 21.45 12.77
CA ASP A 78 50.67 20.97 11.39
C ASP A 78 49.25 20.70 10.86
N LEU A 79 48.38 20.10 11.69
CA LEU A 79 46.99 19.83 11.34
C LEU A 79 46.16 21.11 11.15
N VAL A 80 46.43 22.21 11.86
CA VAL A 80 45.69 23.47 11.66
C VAL A 80 45.94 24.03 10.26
N SER A 81 47.18 23.96 9.77
CA SER A 81 47.53 24.40 8.41
C SER A 81 47.11 23.40 7.32
N GLY A 82 46.92 22.13 7.70
CA GLY A 82 46.73 21.00 6.80
C GLY A 82 48.08 20.39 6.42
N THR A 83 48.18 19.06 6.46
CA THR A 83 49.42 18.33 6.13
C THR A 83 49.13 17.18 5.18
N ASN A 84 50.02 16.94 4.22
CA ASN A 84 49.92 15.81 3.31
C ASN A 84 50.70 14.60 3.83
N VAL A 85 50.10 13.42 3.73
CA VAL A 85 50.74 12.14 4.05
C VAL A 85 50.51 11.12 2.96
N ASP A 86 51.56 10.38 2.59
CA ASP A 86 51.46 9.28 1.64
C ASP A 86 51.40 7.94 2.40
N LEU A 87 50.23 7.31 2.40
CA LEU A 87 49.98 6.07 3.12
C LEU A 87 49.61 4.95 2.15
N GLY A 88 50.32 3.83 2.24
CA GLY A 88 49.94 2.59 1.57
C GLY A 88 48.97 1.77 2.42
N LYS A 89 48.48 0.66 1.86
CA LYS A 89 47.66 -0.32 2.58
C LYS A 89 48.31 -0.75 3.91
N ASP A 90 47.49 -0.85 4.95
CA ASP A 90 47.84 -1.23 6.34
C ASP A 90 48.85 -0.28 7.00
N LYS A 91 49.10 0.90 6.42
CA LYS A 91 49.90 1.96 7.04
C LYS A 91 49.02 2.93 7.79
N SER A 92 49.57 3.47 8.86
CA SER A 92 48.88 4.40 9.74
C SER A 92 49.73 5.61 10.05
N VAL A 93 49.05 6.69 10.45
CA VAL A 93 49.65 7.90 10.97
C VAL A 93 48.98 8.26 12.30
N LYS A 94 49.80 8.74 13.24
CA LYS A 94 49.34 9.25 14.52
C LYS A 94 49.21 10.76 14.45
N MET A 95 48.17 11.31 15.07
CA MET A 95 47.87 12.73 15.05
C MET A 95 47.36 13.20 16.41
N GLU A 96 47.56 14.47 16.72
CA GLU A 96 47.14 15.08 17.98
C GLU A 96 45.98 16.05 17.78
N ILE A 97 44.84 15.76 18.42
CA ILE A 97 43.61 16.56 18.33
C ILE A 97 43.07 16.68 19.76
N LYS A 98 42.69 17.91 20.17
CA LYS A 98 42.23 18.22 21.54
C LYS A 98 43.15 17.65 22.65
N ASP A 99 44.47 17.73 22.44
CA ASP A 99 45.51 17.21 23.35
C ASP A 99 45.49 15.68 23.57
N GLU A 100 44.74 14.95 22.74
CA GLU A 100 44.70 13.48 22.72
C GLU A 100 45.34 12.92 21.45
N GLU A 101 45.89 11.70 21.55
CA GLU A 101 46.49 10.99 20.40
C GLU A 101 45.45 10.12 19.71
N HIS A 102 45.32 10.31 18.39
CA HIS A 102 44.43 9.55 17.52
C HIS A 102 45.23 8.90 16.40
N LYS A 103 44.65 7.87 15.76
CA LYS A 103 45.31 7.12 14.68
C LYS A 103 44.39 6.96 13.49
N LEU A 104 44.91 7.26 12.31
CA LEU A 104 44.28 6.99 11.01
C LEU A 104 45.04 5.86 10.32
N THR A 105 44.34 4.83 9.87
CA THR A 105 44.88 3.67 9.15
C THR A 105 44.23 3.55 7.77
N VAL A 106 45.03 3.26 6.73
CA VAL A 106 44.54 2.96 5.39
C VAL A 106 44.26 1.46 5.28
N GLU A 107 43.01 1.07 5.01
CA GLU A 107 42.62 -0.34 4.85
C GLU A 107 42.78 -0.82 3.40
N PHE A 108 42.44 0.03 2.43
CA PHE A 108 42.58 -0.27 1.00
C PHE A 108 42.90 0.99 0.19
N VAL A 109 43.70 0.82 -0.87
CA VAL A 109 43.99 1.84 -1.88
C VAL A 109 43.51 1.30 -3.22
N ASN A 110 42.52 1.93 -3.83
CA ASN A 110 41.99 1.61 -5.15
C ASN A 110 42.62 2.54 -6.21
N THR A 111 42.12 2.51 -7.44
CA THR A 111 42.61 3.36 -8.54
C THR A 111 42.24 4.83 -8.37
N ASP A 112 41.08 5.09 -7.77
CA ASP A 112 40.43 6.40 -7.66
C ASP A 112 39.79 6.61 -6.29
N SER A 113 40.03 5.71 -5.33
CA SER A 113 39.51 5.85 -3.97
C SER A 113 40.43 5.22 -2.93
N VAL A 114 40.20 5.58 -1.67
CA VAL A 114 40.87 5.00 -0.50
C VAL A 114 39.84 4.67 0.57
N ASP A 115 39.97 3.51 1.21
CA ASP A 115 39.19 3.12 2.37
C ASP A 115 40.06 3.29 3.62
N ILE A 116 39.60 4.08 4.59
CA ILE A 116 40.33 4.43 5.80
C ILE A 116 39.53 4.12 7.07
N ILE A 117 40.23 4.04 8.20
CA ILE A 117 39.66 3.95 9.54
C ILE A 117 40.35 4.93 10.49
N VAL A 118 39.55 5.69 11.26
CA VAL A 118 40.01 6.54 12.36
C VAL A 118 39.68 5.85 13.68
N GLU A 119 40.69 5.48 14.48
CA GLU A 119 40.56 4.42 15.50
C GLU A 119 40.11 4.85 16.91
N SER A 120 39.87 6.13 17.18
CA SER A 120 39.48 6.58 18.54
C SER A 120 38.06 6.19 18.91
N SER A 121 37.14 6.43 17.99
CA SER A 121 35.83 5.82 17.89
C SER A 121 35.78 5.27 16.46
N PRO A 122 36.02 3.96 16.23
CA PRO A 122 36.27 3.40 14.89
C PRO A 122 35.29 3.89 13.81
N GLN A 123 35.73 4.89 13.04
CA GLN A 123 34.97 5.49 11.95
C GLN A 123 35.63 5.13 10.64
N ARG A 124 34.85 4.54 9.73
CA ARG A 124 35.32 4.11 8.41
C ARG A 124 34.83 5.08 7.36
N GLY A 125 35.70 5.45 6.44
CA GLY A 125 35.37 6.34 5.33
C GLY A 125 35.96 5.84 4.03
N ARG A 126 35.20 5.93 2.94
CA ARG A 126 35.70 5.78 1.57
C ARG A 126 35.80 7.17 0.96
N ILE A 127 36.98 7.57 0.52
CA ILE A 127 37.22 8.90 -0.06
C ILE A 127 37.58 8.71 -1.52
N LEU A 128 36.81 9.31 -2.44
CA LEU A 128 37.14 9.32 -3.86
C LEU A 128 38.20 10.39 -4.19
N LEU A 129 38.89 10.25 -5.32
CA LEU A 129 39.94 11.17 -5.73
C LEU A 129 39.41 12.60 -5.87
N ASN A 130 40.07 13.55 -5.20
CA ASN A 130 39.68 14.96 -5.04
C ASN A 130 38.47 15.24 -4.13
N GLU A 131 37.88 14.22 -3.51
CA GLU A 131 36.82 14.39 -2.50
C GLU A 131 37.41 14.46 -1.08
N GLU A 132 36.58 14.89 -0.13
CA GLU A 132 36.94 15.02 1.28
C GLU A 132 35.85 14.45 2.19
N GLU A 133 36.27 13.87 3.31
CA GLU A 133 35.42 13.34 4.39
C GLU A 133 35.76 14.01 5.71
N LYS A 134 34.78 14.12 6.61
CA LYS A 134 34.92 14.75 7.93
C LYS A 134 34.59 13.75 9.03
N PHE A 135 35.35 13.80 10.13
CA PHE A 135 35.26 12.87 11.25
C PHE A 135 35.13 13.65 12.57
N ASP A 136 34.13 13.29 13.36
CA ASP A 136 33.93 13.74 14.75
C ASP A 136 34.61 12.71 15.65
N ILE A 137 35.78 13.04 16.19
CA ILE A 137 36.68 12.03 16.75
C ILE A 137 36.30 11.68 18.19
N ASP A 138 35.78 12.64 18.94
CA ASP A 138 35.40 12.48 20.36
C ASP A 138 33.88 12.45 20.61
N SER A 139 33.08 12.46 19.54
CA SER A 139 31.61 12.35 19.57
C SER A 139 30.93 13.51 20.29
N ASP A 140 31.50 14.72 20.22
CA ASP A 140 30.92 15.94 20.79
C ASP A 140 29.94 16.68 19.84
N ASN A 141 29.67 16.09 18.67
CA ASN A 141 28.92 16.68 17.57
C ASN A 141 29.62 17.87 16.89
N ILE A 142 30.95 17.89 16.90
CA ILE A 142 31.78 18.82 16.13
C ILE A 142 32.77 17.98 15.32
N TYR A 143 32.80 18.20 14.01
CA TYR A 143 33.86 17.61 13.19
C TYR A 143 35.21 18.18 13.62
N ASP A 144 36.13 17.29 13.98
CA ASP A 144 37.48 17.62 14.42
C ASP A 144 38.53 17.47 13.32
N LEU A 145 38.27 16.58 12.37
CA LEU A 145 39.21 16.21 11.33
C LEU A 145 38.53 16.20 9.97
N LYS A 146 39.23 16.76 8.99
CA LYS A 146 38.92 16.67 7.59
C LYS A 146 40.04 15.93 6.86
N VAL A 147 39.66 14.97 6.02
CA VAL A 147 40.58 14.14 5.24
C VAL A 147 40.21 14.27 3.77
N LYS A 148 41.16 14.72 2.93
CA LYS A 148 40.96 14.84 1.49
C LYS A 148 41.94 13.94 0.73
N LEU A 149 41.46 13.23 -0.28
CA LEU A 149 42.32 12.42 -1.15
C LEU A 149 42.83 13.30 -2.30
N GLU A 150 44.09 13.72 -2.25
CA GLU A 150 44.70 14.58 -3.27
C GLU A 150 45.26 13.79 -4.46
N GLY A 151 45.60 12.52 -4.26
CA GLY A 151 46.26 11.72 -5.29
C GLY A 151 46.45 10.27 -4.90
N ILE A 152 46.63 9.40 -5.90
CA ILE A 152 47.07 8.02 -5.70
C ILE A 152 48.26 7.78 -6.63
N SER A 153 49.39 7.37 -6.06
CA SER A 153 50.61 7.06 -6.81
C SER A 153 51.34 5.89 -6.17
N GLU A 154 51.81 4.94 -6.98
CA GLU A 154 52.61 3.80 -6.52
C GLU A 154 51.93 2.97 -5.40
N GLY A 155 50.59 2.85 -5.45
CA GLY A 155 49.82 2.12 -4.43
C GLY A 155 49.74 2.83 -3.06
N LYS A 156 50.07 4.13 -3.02
CA LYS A 156 49.91 5.00 -1.84
C LYS A 156 48.87 6.07 -2.12
N ALA A 157 48.04 6.36 -1.12
CA ALA A 157 47.12 7.47 -1.12
C ALA A 157 47.80 8.71 -0.51
N ASN A 158 47.79 9.82 -1.24
CA ASN A 158 48.18 11.14 -0.77
C ASN A 158 46.97 11.78 -0.08
N LEU A 159 46.97 11.80 1.25
CA LEU A 159 45.89 12.33 2.07
C LEU A 159 46.28 13.69 2.64
N ASN A 160 45.47 14.71 2.41
CA ASN A 160 45.53 15.96 3.15
C ASN A 160 44.70 15.83 4.43
N LEU A 161 45.37 15.94 5.58
CA LEU A 161 44.76 15.89 6.90
C LEU A 161 44.71 17.29 7.48
N LYS A 162 43.54 17.75 7.89
CA LYS A 162 43.34 19.08 8.46
C LYS A 162 42.44 19.04 9.69
N LYS A 163 42.88 19.66 10.78
CA LYS A 163 42.02 19.90 11.95
C LYS A 163 40.96 20.94 11.59
N ILE A 164 39.72 20.63 11.90
CA ILE A 164 38.57 21.54 11.74
C ILE A 164 37.81 21.62 13.07
N SER A 165 36.86 22.55 13.13
CA SER A 165 35.93 22.69 14.25
C SER A 165 34.63 23.22 13.66
N GLU A 166 33.90 22.31 13.03
CA GLU A 166 32.67 22.59 12.32
C GLU A 166 31.55 21.78 12.97
N ALA A 167 30.49 22.42 13.44
CA ALA A 167 29.38 21.71 14.07
C ALA A 167 28.82 20.64 13.12
N LEU A 168 28.60 19.42 13.63
CA LEU A 168 27.86 18.40 12.91
C LEU A 168 26.51 18.99 12.51
N CYS A 169 26.17 18.84 11.24
CA CYS A 169 24.81 19.16 10.82
C CYS A 169 23.90 18.04 11.32
N SER A 170 23.23 18.29 12.44
CA SER A 170 22.21 17.38 12.95
C SER A 170 20.95 17.51 12.09
N GLU A 171 20.55 16.41 11.45
CA GLU A 171 19.34 16.39 10.62
C GLU A 171 18.11 16.68 11.46
N ASN A 172 17.26 17.60 10.99
CA ASN A 172 15.99 17.91 11.63
C ASN A 172 14.85 17.62 10.68
N TRP A 173 14.47 16.35 10.62
CA TRP A 173 13.43 15.86 9.72
C TRP A 173 12.03 16.23 10.21
N GLY A 174 11.37 17.11 9.47
CA GLY A 174 9.92 17.30 9.53
C GLY A 174 9.25 16.46 8.45
N CYS A 175 8.28 15.62 8.81
CA CYS A 175 7.53 14.84 7.84
C CYS A 175 6.07 15.28 7.76
N THR A 176 5.47 15.18 6.57
CA THR A 176 4.02 15.34 6.41
C THR A 176 3.27 14.21 7.10
N ASN A 177 1.97 14.38 7.28
CA ASN A 177 1.08 13.26 7.60
C ASN A 177 1.18 12.18 6.50
N TRP A 178 0.93 10.93 6.90
CA TRP A 178 0.79 9.83 5.96
C TRP A 178 -0.38 10.07 5.01
N THR A 179 -0.24 9.69 3.74
CA THR A 179 -1.34 9.64 2.79
C THR A 179 -2.37 8.59 3.22
N ARG A 180 -3.57 8.63 2.62
CA ARG A 180 -4.51 7.50 2.74
C ARG A 180 -3.83 6.20 2.28
N CYS A 181 -4.29 5.08 2.83
CA CYS A 181 -3.81 3.77 2.43
C CYS A 181 -4.25 3.46 0.99
N LEU A 182 -3.29 3.25 0.09
CA LEU A 182 -3.50 2.92 -1.31
C LEU A 182 -2.84 1.57 -1.61
N ASN A 183 -3.63 0.57 -2.00
CA ASN A 183 -3.12 -0.77 -2.31
C ASN A 183 -2.23 -1.35 -1.18
N GLY A 184 -2.62 -1.14 0.08
CA GLY A 184 -1.88 -1.61 1.26
C GLY A 184 -0.63 -0.80 1.62
N THR A 185 -0.39 0.34 0.96
CA THR A 185 0.78 1.20 1.19
C THR A 185 0.37 2.65 1.40
N GLN A 186 1.03 3.34 2.32
CA GLN A 186 0.92 4.79 2.50
C GLN A 186 2.30 5.42 2.42
N SER A 187 2.33 6.67 1.92
CA SER A 187 3.55 7.45 1.78
C SER A 187 3.47 8.75 2.57
N ARG A 188 4.62 9.33 2.87
CA ARG A 188 4.75 10.70 3.38
C ARG A 188 6.00 11.33 2.81
N LEU A 189 6.09 12.66 2.89
CA LEU A 189 7.29 13.39 2.51
C LEU A 189 8.03 13.84 3.76
N CYS A 190 9.34 13.58 3.84
CA CYS A 190 10.19 14.07 4.90
C CYS A 190 11.19 15.10 4.35
N THR A 191 11.26 16.26 4.99
CA THR A 191 12.18 17.35 4.63
C THR A 191 13.10 17.66 5.80
N ASP A 192 14.40 17.75 5.52
CA ASP A 192 15.39 18.17 6.50
C ASP A 192 15.42 19.70 6.58
N SER A 193 15.03 20.22 7.75
CA SER A 193 14.96 21.66 8.02
C SER A 193 16.34 22.30 8.09
N ASN A 194 17.36 21.53 8.46
CA ASN A 194 18.73 22.01 8.62
C ASN A 194 19.55 21.89 7.32
N ARG A 195 19.00 21.25 6.27
CA ARG A 195 19.62 21.10 4.95
C ARG A 195 21.04 20.49 5.01
N CYS A 196 21.23 19.52 5.89
CA CYS A 196 22.47 18.80 6.12
C CYS A 196 22.93 17.97 4.92
N ARG A 197 22.00 17.62 4.01
CA ARG A 197 22.23 16.80 2.79
C ARG A 197 22.66 15.36 3.07
N THR A 198 22.61 14.93 4.32
CA THR A 198 22.75 13.54 4.74
C THR A 198 21.38 12.85 4.75
N THR A 199 21.34 11.53 4.90
CA THR A 199 20.09 10.76 5.07
C THR A 199 20.14 9.76 6.22
N ASP A 200 21.08 9.92 7.16
CA ASP A 200 21.42 8.90 8.15
C ASP A 200 20.28 8.64 9.14
N ASN A 201 19.56 9.71 9.54
CA ASN A 201 18.40 9.65 10.42
C ASN A 201 17.10 9.93 9.67
N LYS A 202 17.08 9.83 8.33
CA LYS A 202 15.88 10.09 7.53
C LYS A 202 14.77 9.08 7.90
N PRO A 203 13.61 9.53 8.41
CA PRO A 203 12.51 8.63 8.71
C PRO A 203 11.97 7.97 7.45
N SER A 204 11.42 6.74 7.57
CA SER A 204 10.81 6.07 6.42
C SER A 204 9.68 6.91 5.82
N GLU A 205 9.68 7.02 4.49
CA GLU A 205 8.67 7.71 3.69
C GLU A 205 7.58 6.76 3.16
N VAL A 206 7.72 5.45 3.41
CA VAL A 206 6.77 4.43 2.98
C VAL A 206 6.53 3.44 4.13
N GLN A 207 5.28 3.09 4.36
CA GLN A 207 4.93 1.99 5.26
C GLN A 207 3.71 1.22 4.77
N SER A 208 3.60 -0.03 5.21
CA SER A 208 2.39 -0.83 5.00
C SER A 208 1.23 -0.27 5.82
N CYS A 209 0.03 -0.49 5.32
CA CYS A 209 -1.21 -0.13 5.99
C CYS A 209 -2.32 -1.09 5.59
N THR A 210 -3.34 -1.20 6.42
CA THR A 210 -4.60 -1.83 6.08
C THR A 210 -5.51 -0.77 5.48
N THR A 211 -6.04 -1.03 4.28
CA THR A 211 -7.12 -0.22 3.75
C THR A 211 -8.31 -0.38 4.68
N VAL A 212 -8.90 0.74 5.10
CA VAL A 212 -10.20 0.71 5.76
C VAL A 212 -11.23 0.61 4.64
N PRO A 213 -12.03 -0.46 4.57
CA PRO A 213 -13.07 -0.60 3.56
C PRO A 213 -14.03 0.60 3.60
N THR A 214 -14.54 1.00 2.44
CA THR A 214 -15.57 2.03 2.32
C THR A 214 -16.78 1.45 1.58
N CYS A 215 -17.85 2.23 1.38
CA CYS A 215 -19.01 1.76 0.61
C CYS A 215 -18.78 1.86 -0.92
N GLN A 216 -17.54 1.64 -1.38
CA GLN A 216 -17.15 1.73 -2.79
C GLN A 216 -16.70 0.36 -3.28
N GLN A 217 -17.00 0.04 -4.53
CA GLN A 217 -16.63 -1.25 -5.11
C GLN A 217 -15.11 -1.42 -5.24
N GLY A 218 -14.59 -2.55 -4.81
CA GLY A 218 -13.19 -2.99 -4.94
C GLY A 218 -12.26 -2.59 -3.79
N ASP A 219 -12.75 -2.15 -2.63
CA ASP A 219 -11.93 -1.75 -1.47
C ASP A 219 -12.09 -2.64 -0.22
N GLY A 220 -12.97 -3.64 -0.28
CA GLY A 220 -13.20 -4.64 0.77
C GLY A 220 -14.60 -4.53 1.35
N CYS A 221 -15.00 -5.50 2.17
CA CYS A 221 -16.36 -5.55 2.70
C CYS A 221 -16.56 -4.63 3.93
N LEU A 222 -17.50 -3.68 3.83
CA LEU A 222 -18.04 -2.85 4.91
C LEU A 222 -19.55 -3.05 5.09
N ASN A 223 -19.97 -3.78 6.12
CA ASN A 223 -21.38 -4.11 6.36
C ASN A 223 -22.24 -2.98 6.98
N THR A 224 -21.69 -1.79 7.20
CA THR A 224 -22.42 -0.63 7.77
C THR A 224 -23.00 0.31 6.71
N CYS A 225 -22.85 -0.01 5.43
CA CYS A 225 -23.34 0.77 4.30
C CYS A 225 -24.86 0.73 4.19
N THR A 226 -25.52 1.90 4.17
CA THR A 226 -26.99 2.01 4.15
C THR A 226 -27.65 1.43 2.89
N LEU A 227 -26.94 1.43 1.76
CA LEU A 227 -27.39 0.85 0.49
C LEU A 227 -26.72 -0.50 0.19
N GLY A 228 -26.01 -1.05 1.18
CA GLY A 228 -25.14 -2.20 1.04
C GLY A 228 -23.83 -1.90 0.32
N ASP A 229 -22.96 -2.90 0.33
CA ASP A 229 -21.62 -2.87 -0.24
C ASP A 229 -21.49 -3.97 -1.31
N LEU A 230 -21.02 -3.58 -2.49
CA LEU A 230 -20.82 -4.47 -3.65
C LEU A 230 -19.66 -5.45 -3.46
N ASP A 231 -18.81 -5.24 -2.44
CA ASP A 231 -17.72 -6.16 -2.10
C ASP A 231 -18.14 -7.21 -1.07
N CYS A 232 -19.21 -6.94 -0.31
CA CYS A 232 -19.76 -7.90 0.64
C CYS A 232 -20.76 -8.83 -0.02
N THR A 233 -20.71 -10.13 0.29
CA THR A 233 -21.82 -11.04 0.03
C THR A 233 -23.04 -10.65 0.86
N CYS A 234 -24.23 -11.06 0.40
CA CYS A 234 -25.46 -10.73 1.12
C CYS A 234 -25.44 -11.23 2.58
N THR A 235 -24.85 -12.40 2.83
CA THR A 235 -24.70 -12.98 4.16
C THR A 235 -23.74 -12.19 5.05
N GLU A 236 -22.64 -11.66 4.52
CA GLU A 236 -21.72 -10.79 5.28
C GLU A 236 -22.37 -9.47 5.71
N GLN A 237 -23.42 -9.05 4.99
CA GLN A 237 -24.24 -7.88 5.31
C GLN A 237 -25.48 -8.23 6.15
N ASN A 238 -25.52 -9.42 6.77
CA ASN A 238 -26.64 -9.93 7.55
C ASN A 238 -27.97 -10.02 6.77
N GLY A 239 -27.91 -10.18 5.45
CA GLY A 239 -29.07 -10.34 4.60
C GLY A 239 -29.24 -11.76 4.05
N THR A 240 -30.40 -11.98 3.42
CA THR A 240 -30.77 -13.23 2.74
C THR A 240 -31.09 -12.96 1.27
N ILE A 241 -30.68 -13.85 0.37
CA ILE A 241 -31.06 -13.80 -1.05
C ILE A 241 -32.42 -14.49 -1.20
N CYS A 242 -33.46 -13.73 -1.53
CA CYS A 242 -34.81 -14.28 -1.71
C CYS A 242 -34.96 -15.04 -3.04
N ALA A 243 -35.79 -16.08 -3.04
CA ALA A 243 -36.14 -16.81 -4.27
C ALA A 243 -36.93 -15.93 -5.25
N THR A 244 -37.05 -16.36 -6.52
CA THR A 244 -37.74 -15.59 -7.57
C THR A 244 -39.23 -15.35 -7.29
N ASN A 245 -39.85 -16.21 -6.47
CA ASN A 245 -41.22 -16.12 -6.00
C ASN A 245 -41.35 -15.49 -4.60
N GLN A 246 -40.29 -14.80 -4.12
CA GLN A 246 -40.25 -14.19 -2.80
C GLN A 246 -39.93 -12.70 -2.89
N GLY A 247 -40.59 -11.91 -2.04
CA GLY A 247 -40.33 -10.50 -1.80
C GLY A 247 -39.56 -10.30 -0.50
N CYS A 248 -38.93 -9.14 -0.34
CA CYS A 248 -38.27 -8.77 0.91
C CYS A 248 -39.25 -8.06 1.83
N SER A 249 -39.37 -8.49 3.10
CA SER A 249 -40.22 -7.82 4.08
C SER A 249 -39.66 -6.49 4.59
N ALA A 250 -38.39 -6.18 4.26
CA ALA A 250 -37.68 -4.97 4.66
C ALA A 250 -36.93 -4.35 3.46
N SER A 251 -35.77 -3.74 3.71
CA SER A 251 -34.94 -3.10 2.68
C SER A 251 -34.18 -4.11 1.81
N VAL A 252 -34.11 -3.81 0.52
CA VAL A 252 -33.22 -4.48 -0.43
C VAL A 252 -31.97 -3.64 -0.63
N ILE A 253 -30.81 -4.24 -0.41
CA ILE A 253 -29.49 -3.62 -0.56
C ILE A 253 -28.65 -4.33 -1.65
N ASN A 254 -27.57 -3.70 -2.08
CA ASN A 254 -26.64 -4.28 -3.04
C ASN A 254 -25.67 -5.26 -2.35
N SER A 255 -25.31 -6.35 -3.02
CA SER A 255 -24.26 -7.28 -2.57
C SER A 255 -23.46 -7.87 -3.74
N SER A 256 -22.28 -8.40 -3.45
CA SER A 256 -21.36 -8.97 -4.45
C SER A 256 -21.91 -10.19 -5.20
N ASN A 257 -22.78 -10.95 -4.52
CA ASN A 257 -23.38 -12.19 -5.02
C ASN A 257 -24.86 -12.02 -5.45
N SER A 258 -25.47 -10.86 -5.22
CA SER A 258 -26.81 -10.55 -5.74
C SER A 258 -27.08 -9.05 -5.78
N ASN A 259 -27.80 -8.60 -6.80
CA ASN A 259 -28.30 -7.21 -6.84
C ASN A 259 -29.55 -7.01 -5.95
N LYS A 260 -29.93 -8.02 -5.15
CA LYS A 260 -31.16 -8.04 -4.35
C LYS A 260 -30.91 -8.77 -3.02
N CYS A 261 -30.16 -8.15 -2.13
CA CYS A 261 -29.94 -8.67 -0.79
C CYS A 261 -31.01 -8.14 0.18
N CYS A 262 -31.80 -9.01 0.80
CA CYS A 262 -32.86 -8.62 1.72
C CYS A 262 -32.35 -8.57 3.17
N ILE A 263 -32.53 -7.43 3.85
CA ILE A 263 -32.16 -7.25 5.28
C ILE A 263 -33.33 -7.62 6.22
N GLY A 264 -34.35 -8.27 5.67
CA GLY A 264 -35.51 -8.81 6.40
C GLY A 264 -35.76 -10.26 6.05
N GLU A 265 -37.02 -10.67 6.17
CA GLU A 265 -37.47 -12.01 5.81
C GLU A 265 -37.88 -12.08 4.35
N CYS A 266 -37.55 -13.19 3.69
CA CYS A 266 -38.06 -13.50 2.37
C CYS A 266 -39.48 -14.07 2.49
N VAL A 267 -40.46 -13.36 1.96
CA VAL A 267 -41.88 -13.73 2.03
C VAL A 267 -42.35 -14.16 0.65
N ASP A 268 -43.02 -15.31 0.55
CA ASP A 268 -43.57 -15.78 -0.73
C ASP A 268 -44.55 -14.73 -1.27
N THR A 269 -44.28 -14.21 -2.46
CA THR A 269 -45.18 -13.30 -3.19
C THR A 269 -46.28 -14.05 -3.91
N ASN A 270 -46.40 -15.37 -3.69
CA ASN A 270 -47.39 -16.17 -4.36
C ASN A 270 -48.78 -15.64 -3.95
N PRO A 271 -49.58 -15.25 -4.95
CA PRO A 271 -50.72 -14.39 -4.74
C PRO A 271 -51.71 -15.15 -3.87
N ILE A 272 -52.36 -14.40 -2.98
CA ILE A 272 -53.70 -14.66 -2.46
C ILE A 272 -54.33 -15.76 -3.30
N GLY A 273 -54.39 -16.98 -2.75
CA GLY A 273 -55.02 -18.08 -3.45
C GLY A 273 -56.37 -17.56 -3.91
N PHE A 274 -56.64 -17.58 -5.21
CA PHE A 274 -57.98 -17.34 -5.70
C PHE A 274 -58.82 -18.43 -5.03
N THR A 275 -59.46 -18.09 -3.91
CA THR A 275 -60.56 -18.88 -3.40
C THR A 275 -61.58 -18.82 -4.52
N GLU A 276 -61.75 -19.94 -5.23
CA GLU A 276 -62.93 -20.16 -6.05
C GLU A 276 -64.13 -19.83 -5.17
N ILE A 277 -64.74 -18.68 -5.43
CA ILE A 277 -66.05 -18.37 -4.88
C ILE A 277 -67.02 -19.21 -5.70
N CYS A 278 -67.22 -20.46 -5.27
CA CYS A 278 -68.33 -21.28 -5.76
C CYS A 278 -69.63 -20.65 -5.25
N LEU A 279 -70.21 -19.74 -6.03
CA LEU A 279 -71.61 -19.38 -5.87
C LEU A 279 -72.45 -20.60 -6.31
N SER A 280 -73.01 -21.31 -5.34
CA SER A 280 -73.94 -22.41 -5.60
C SER A 280 -75.25 -21.84 -6.13
N PHE A 281 -75.41 -21.80 -7.44
CA PHE A 281 -76.71 -21.72 -8.08
C PHE A 281 -76.76 -22.76 -9.20
N ASP A 282 -77.81 -23.59 -9.20
CA ASP A 282 -78.10 -24.57 -10.24
C ASP A 282 -78.29 -23.87 -11.59
N GLY A 283 -77.20 -23.76 -12.35
CA GLY A 283 -77.13 -23.20 -13.70
C GLY A 283 -75.72 -23.35 -14.27
N PRO A 284 -75.54 -23.46 -15.59
CA PRO A 284 -74.25 -23.79 -16.18
C PRO A 284 -73.20 -22.72 -15.87
N CYS A 285 -72.06 -23.15 -15.32
CA CYS A 285 -70.93 -22.29 -14.96
C CYS A 285 -70.42 -21.50 -16.17
N PHE A 286 -70.35 -20.18 -16.04
CA PHE A 286 -69.57 -19.35 -16.96
C PHE A 286 -68.10 -19.36 -16.51
N ASN A 287 -67.21 -19.79 -17.41
CA ASN A 287 -65.77 -19.76 -17.20
C ASN A 287 -65.26 -18.37 -17.60
N MET A 288 -64.94 -17.50 -16.63
CA MET A 288 -64.22 -16.26 -16.89
C MET A 288 -62.72 -16.54 -16.73
N THR A 289 -62.06 -16.88 -17.83
CA THR A 289 -60.60 -17.08 -17.86
C THR A 289 -59.80 -15.90 -18.41
N ASP A 290 -60.42 -14.80 -18.83
CA ASP A 290 -59.66 -13.72 -19.47
C ASP A 290 -59.78 -12.39 -18.71
N PHE A 291 -58.61 -11.79 -18.49
CA PHE A 291 -58.31 -10.47 -17.93
C PHE A 291 -58.17 -10.35 -16.41
N TYR A 292 -57.02 -10.76 -15.88
CA TYR A 292 -56.32 -10.00 -14.84
C TYR A 292 -54.80 -10.22 -14.95
N GLN A 293 -54.07 -9.28 -15.56
CA GLN A 293 -52.64 -9.10 -15.28
C GLN A 293 -52.51 -8.08 -14.16
N VAL A 294 -52.22 -8.54 -12.95
CA VAL A 294 -51.86 -7.66 -11.83
C VAL A 294 -50.35 -7.44 -11.90
N TYR A 295 -49.93 -6.20 -12.15
CA TYR A 295 -48.53 -5.82 -11.99
C TYR A 295 -48.18 -5.81 -10.50
N PRO A 296 -47.13 -6.54 -10.05
CA PRO A 296 -46.75 -6.54 -8.65
C PRO A 296 -46.11 -5.19 -8.30
N GLY A 297 -46.74 -4.41 -7.41
CA GLY A 297 -46.10 -3.21 -6.86
C GLY A 297 -46.98 -2.14 -6.21
N CYS A 298 -48.32 -2.16 -6.33
CA CYS A 298 -49.15 -1.13 -5.71
C CYS A 298 -50.45 -1.71 -5.13
N CYS A 299 -50.62 -1.52 -3.82
CA CYS A 299 -51.85 -1.62 -3.03
C CYS A 299 -52.61 -2.97 -3.03
N ASN A 300 -52.70 -3.59 -1.84
CA ASN A 300 -53.76 -4.57 -1.53
C ASN A 300 -55.12 -3.85 -1.59
N LEU A 301 -55.82 -3.92 -2.72
CA LEU A 301 -57.20 -3.49 -2.85
C LEU A 301 -58.11 -4.70 -2.61
N ASN A 302 -58.76 -4.75 -1.46
CA ASN A 302 -59.94 -5.59 -1.26
C ASN A 302 -61.12 -4.93 -1.97
N ALA A 303 -61.22 -5.09 -3.29
CA ALA A 303 -62.42 -4.70 -4.02
C ALA A 303 -63.53 -5.72 -3.74
N THR A 304 -64.64 -5.28 -3.14
CA THR A 304 -65.83 -6.12 -2.97
C THR A 304 -66.77 -5.80 -4.13
N VAL A 305 -66.86 -6.69 -5.13
CA VAL A 305 -67.75 -6.50 -6.28
C VAL A 305 -69.16 -6.95 -5.89
N ASN A 306 -70.08 -6.01 -5.70
CA ASN A 306 -71.51 -6.31 -5.55
C ASN A 306 -72.17 -6.33 -6.94
N VAL A 307 -72.50 -7.52 -7.44
CA VAL A 307 -73.30 -7.66 -8.65
C VAL A 307 -74.77 -7.65 -8.26
N SER A 308 -75.53 -6.67 -8.75
CA SER A 308 -76.99 -6.67 -8.65
C SER A 308 -77.60 -6.49 -10.05
N GLY A 309 -78.49 -7.39 -10.43
CA GLY A 309 -79.17 -7.37 -11.73
C GLY A 309 -80.38 -8.29 -11.73
N THR A 310 -81.46 -7.86 -12.38
CA THR A 310 -82.69 -8.63 -12.54
C THR A 310 -82.70 -9.25 -13.94
N ILE A 311 -82.96 -10.55 -14.04
CA ILE A 311 -82.96 -11.29 -15.32
C ILE A 311 -84.33 -11.17 -15.99
N TYR A 312 -84.36 -10.71 -17.26
CA TYR A 312 -85.54 -10.79 -18.13
C TYR A 312 -85.27 -11.79 -19.27
N PRO A 313 -86.26 -12.60 -19.73
CA PRO A 313 -85.96 -13.78 -20.53
C PRO A 313 -85.53 -13.56 -21.99
N GLU A 314 -85.47 -12.34 -22.52
CA GLU A 314 -85.13 -12.12 -23.94
C GLU A 314 -84.25 -10.89 -24.23
N CYS A 315 -83.31 -10.51 -23.34
CA CYS A 315 -82.31 -9.49 -23.66
C CYS A 315 -80.94 -9.79 -23.05
N ASN A 316 -79.88 -9.43 -23.79
CA ASN A 316 -78.47 -9.51 -23.37
C ASN A 316 -78.25 -8.89 -21.98
N LEU A 317 -77.46 -9.58 -21.16
CA LEU A 317 -77.06 -9.15 -19.83
C LEU A 317 -76.26 -7.84 -19.92
N VAL A 318 -76.81 -6.75 -19.40
CA VAL A 318 -76.06 -5.50 -19.19
C VAL A 318 -75.54 -5.53 -17.75
N LEU A 319 -74.23 -5.74 -17.60
CA LEU A 319 -73.55 -5.62 -16.30
C LEU A 319 -73.22 -4.14 -16.06
N ASN A 320 -73.86 -3.54 -15.06
CA ASN A 320 -73.48 -2.21 -14.58
C ASN A 320 -72.45 -2.37 -13.46
N TYR A 321 -71.23 -1.90 -13.70
CA TYR A 321 -70.18 -1.81 -12.69
C TYR A 321 -70.28 -0.45 -12.00
N THR A 322 -70.34 -0.45 -10.67
CA THR A 322 -70.16 0.76 -9.86
C THR A 322 -68.98 0.54 -8.94
N ASP A 323 -67.80 1.05 -9.32
CA ASP A 323 -66.66 1.11 -8.43
C ASP A 323 -66.83 2.27 -7.45
N THR A 324 -67.13 1.97 -6.19
CA THR A 324 -66.94 2.94 -5.10
C THR A 324 -65.55 2.75 -4.51
N ILE A 325 -64.54 3.42 -5.10
CA ILE A 325 -63.23 3.55 -4.48
C ILE A 325 -63.36 4.50 -3.29
N THR A 326 -63.36 3.95 -2.08
CA THR A 326 -63.37 4.76 -0.86
C THR A 326 -61.95 4.77 -0.27
N ASN A 327 -61.30 5.93 -0.35
CA ASN A 327 -60.06 6.33 0.34
C ASN A 327 -58.78 5.48 0.11
N CYS A 328 -57.93 5.98 -0.80
CA CYS A 328 -56.47 5.89 -0.66
C CYS A 328 -55.90 7.28 -0.37
N SER A 329 -56.17 7.81 0.81
CA SER A 329 -55.48 8.99 1.33
C SER A 329 -54.31 8.53 2.20
N ASN A 330 -53.10 8.95 1.80
CA ASN A 330 -51.84 9.03 2.55
C ASN A 330 -50.71 8.04 2.24
N ILE A 331 -50.27 7.94 0.97
CA ILE A 331 -48.85 7.70 0.62
C ILE A 331 -48.53 8.47 -0.67
N PRO A 332 -47.52 9.37 -0.73
CA PRO A 332 -47.13 10.03 -1.97
C PRO A 332 -46.27 9.09 -2.82
N CYS A 333 -46.84 8.53 -3.88
CA CYS A 333 -46.06 7.92 -4.97
C CYS A 333 -45.84 8.98 -6.06
N PRO A 334 -44.60 9.41 -6.32
CA PRO A 334 -44.33 10.25 -7.49
C PRO A 334 -44.32 9.34 -8.73
N ASN A 335 -45.18 9.65 -9.71
CA ASN A 335 -45.25 9.05 -11.06
C ASN A 335 -46.31 7.97 -11.33
N CYS A 336 -47.54 8.12 -10.84
CA CYS A 336 -48.70 7.44 -11.45
C CYS A 336 -49.63 8.48 -12.07
N THR A 337 -49.54 8.67 -13.39
CA THR A 337 -50.56 9.38 -14.16
C THR A 337 -51.61 8.37 -14.59
N ILE A 338 -52.78 8.37 -13.95
CA ILE A 338 -53.93 7.56 -14.37
C ILE A 338 -54.66 8.35 -15.47
N GLY A 339 -54.54 7.89 -16.71
CA GLY A 339 -55.41 8.35 -17.81
C GLY A 339 -56.76 7.66 -17.71
N VAL A 340 -57.79 8.40 -17.31
CA VAL A 340 -59.18 7.92 -17.39
C VAL A 340 -59.67 8.22 -18.81
N GLN A 341 -59.82 7.19 -19.64
CA GLN A 341 -60.44 7.33 -20.95
C GLN A 341 -61.95 7.16 -20.79
N GLU A 342 -62.68 8.28 -20.67
CA GLU A 342 -64.13 8.29 -20.74
C GLU A 342 -64.57 7.97 -22.19
N CYS A 343 -65.11 6.78 -22.43
CA CYS A 343 -65.82 6.47 -23.65
C CYS A 343 -67.21 7.13 -23.62
N MET A 344 -67.30 8.41 -24.01
CA MET A 344 -68.58 9.00 -24.39
C MET A 344 -68.94 8.57 -25.80
N SER A 345 -70.00 7.76 -25.95
CA SER A 345 -70.64 7.57 -27.25
C SER A 345 -71.30 8.89 -27.67
N THR A 346 -70.83 9.50 -28.75
CA THR A 346 -71.55 10.59 -29.41
C THR A 346 -71.65 10.32 -30.90
N GLN A 347 -72.83 10.62 -31.45
CA GLN A 347 -73.18 10.50 -32.86
C GLN A 347 -72.24 11.31 -33.74
N TRP A 348 -72.00 10.72 -34.92
CA TRP A 348 -71.18 11.22 -36.01
C TRP A 348 -71.90 12.36 -36.75
N ASP A 349 -71.32 13.56 -36.76
CA ASP A 349 -71.46 14.50 -37.87
C ASP A 349 -70.18 15.35 -38.01
N GLY A 350 -69.95 15.84 -39.22
CA GLY A 350 -68.65 16.15 -39.79
C GLY A 350 -67.77 17.22 -39.14
N SER A 351 -66.48 17.01 -39.36
CA SER A 351 -65.44 18.00 -39.72
C SER A 351 -64.69 18.79 -38.64
N TYR A 352 -63.37 18.82 -38.91
CA TYR A 352 -62.26 19.65 -38.40
C TYR A 352 -61.33 19.08 -37.33
N ALA A 353 -60.05 19.34 -37.63
CA ALA A 353 -58.82 18.80 -37.06
C ALA A 353 -58.53 19.28 -35.64
N SER A 354 -57.77 18.48 -34.90
CA SER A 354 -56.97 18.93 -33.76
C SER A 354 -55.82 17.95 -33.52
N TYR A 355 -54.61 18.53 -33.46
CA TYR A 355 -53.35 17.88 -33.08
C TYR A 355 -53.38 17.44 -31.62
N CYS A 356 -52.90 16.24 -31.33
CA CYS A 356 -52.31 15.90 -30.04
C CYS A 356 -50.93 15.31 -30.30
N GLY A 357 -49.90 16.08 -29.94
CA GLY A 357 -48.52 15.60 -29.88
C GLY A 357 -48.33 14.80 -28.62
N ASP A 358 -47.84 13.57 -28.78
CA ASP A 358 -47.21 12.83 -27.70
C ASP A 358 -45.86 13.49 -27.36
N CYS A 359 -45.60 13.70 -26.08
CA CYS A 359 -44.26 13.93 -25.57
C CYS A 359 -43.97 12.93 -24.45
N ILE A 360 -43.28 11.87 -24.86
CA ILE A 360 -42.47 11.00 -24.02
C ILE A 360 -41.26 11.83 -23.57
N LEU A 361 -41.05 11.95 -22.25
CA LEU A 361 -39.76 12.36 -21.70
C LEU A 361 -39.04 11.10 -21.20
N ASP A 362 -38.13 10.60 -22.04
CA ASP A 362 -37.04 9.73 -21.64
C ASP A 362 -35.90 10.63 -21.14
N SER A 363 -35.53 10.47 -19.87
CA SER A 363 -34.38 11.12 -19.27
C SER A 363 -33.17 10.19 -19.32
N SER A 364 -32.42 10.26 -20.41
CA SER A 364 -31.03 9.80 -20.44
C SER A 364 -30.20 10.75 -21.30
N CYS A 365 -29.37 11.57 -20.65
CA CYS A 365 -28.04 12.00 -21.14
C CYS A 365 -27.40 13.01 -20.17
N SER A 366 -26.34 12.57 -19.49
CA SER A 366 -25.21 13.43 -19.17
C SER A 366 -24.23 13.39 -20.35
N GLY A 367 -23.90 14.54 -20.93
CA GLY A 367 -22.96 14.62 -22.04
C GLY A 367 -22.96 15.99 -22.70
N ASN A 368 -21.88 16.74 -22.48
CA ASN A 368 -21.58 18.04 -23.06
C ASN A 368 -21.67 18.02 -24.59
N TYR A 369 -22.61 18.76 -25.18
CA TYR A 369 -22.46 19.33 -26.53
C TYR A 369 -23.14 20.70 -26.62
N THR A 370 -22.41 21.63 -27.21
CA THR A 370 -22.74 23.02 -27.50
C THR A 370 -23.93 23.15 -28.46
N CYS A 371 -24.89 24.02 -28.12
CA CYS A 371 -25.96 24.42 -29.03
C CYS A 371 -25.39 25.28 -30.16
N GLN A 372 -25.73 24.92 -31.40
CA GLN A 372 -25.58 25.79 -32.56
C GLN A 372 -26.95 25.91 -33.25
N GLU A 373 -27.38 27.15 -33.45
CA GLU A 373 -28.63 27.55 -34.08
C GLU A 373 -28.73 27.04 -35.52
N HIS A 374 -29.88 26.50 -35.92
CA HIS A 374 -30.32 26.59 -37.32
C HIS A 374 -31.85 26.63 -37.47
N LEU A 375 -32.24 27.73 -38.10
CA LEU A 375 -33.46 28.09 -38.82
C LEU A 375 -34.26 26.91 -39.42
N CYS A 376 -35.56 26.87 -39.13
CA CYS A 376 -36.56 26.14 -39.92
C CYS A 376 -37.09 27.03 -41.06
N SER A 377 -37.18 26.44 -42.25
CA SER A 377 -38.11 26.83 -43.32
C SER A 377 -39.28 25.86 -43.34
#